data_AF-A6Q9B9-F1
#
_entry.id   AF-A6Q9B9-F1
#
_cell.length_a   1.000
_cell.length_b   1.000
_cell.length_c   1.000
_cell.angle_alpha   90.00
_cell.angle_beta   90.00
_cell.angle_gamma   90.00
#
_symmetry.space_group_name_H-M   'P 1'
#
loop_
_entity.id
_entity.type
_entity.pdbx_description
1 polymer ?
#
loop_
_entity_poly.entity_id
_entity_poly.type
_entity_poly.pdbx_seq_one_letter_code
_entity_poly.pdbx_strand_id
1 'polypeptide(L)'
;MGVKKFINSVKELLGLEGFEVEGKKKSIRRLLEKLKSKKEMLEKESKKKMGKKESKELKEELTIISLQIKKGEKILARLNDKKNADISNKK
;
A
#
# COMPACT_ATOMS: atom_id res chain seq x y z
N MET A 1 -9.58 -26.81 26.93
CA MET A 1 -8.80 -26.11 25.89
C MET A 1 -9.05 -24.62 26.02
N GLY A 2 -8.01 -23.79 26.19
CA GLY A 2 -8.20 -22.35 26.31
C GLY A 2 -8.69 -21.74 25.00
N VAL A 3 -9.54 -20.71 25.08
CA VAL A 3 -10.12 -19.99 23.92
C VAL A 3 -9.04 -19.58 22.91
N LYS A 4 -7.85 -19.17 23.39
CA LYS A 4 -6.71 -18.81 22.55
C LYS A 4 -6.17 -19.99 21.71
N LYS A 5 -6.12 -21.20 22.29
CA LYS A 5 -5.72 -22.41 21.56
C LYS A 5 -6.76 -22.83 20.54
N PHE A 6 -8.04 -22.69 20.86
CA PHE A 6 -9.15 -22.96 19.93
C PHE A 6 -9.14 -22.00 18.73
N ILE A 7 -8.96 -20.70 18.96
CA ILE A 7 -8.86 -19.71 17.87
C ILE A 7 -7.66 -20.01 16.97
N ASN A 8 -6.51 -20.38 17.54
CA ASN A 8 -5.34 -20.74 16.74
C ASN A 8 -5.56 -22.01 15.92
N SER A 9 -6.14 -23.06 16.50
CA SER A 9 -6.44 -24.29 15.75
C SER A 9 -7.44 -24.06 14.62
N VAL A 10 -8.43 -23.18 14.82
CA VAL A 10 -9.37 -22.80 13.76
C VAL A 10 -8.68 -21.99 12.66
N LYS A 11 -7.78 -21.07 13.02
CA LYS A 11 -6.98 -20.31 12.04
C LYS A 11 -6.07 -21.22 11.21
N GLU A 12 -5.43 -22.20 11.85
CA GLU A 12 -4.60 -23.21 11.16
C GLU A 12 -5.44 -24.11 10.26
N LEU A 13 -6.56 -24.66 10.77
CA LEU A 13 -7.46 -25.53 10.01
C LEU A 13 -8.05 -24.85 8.77
N LEU A 14 -8.41 -23.57 8.90
CA LEU A 14 -8.98 -22.78 7.81
C LEU A 14 -7.91 -22.13 6.91
N GLY A 15 -6.63 -22.38 7.15
CA GLY A 15 -5.53 -21.81 6.36
C GLY A 15 -5.49 -20.27 6.40
N LEU A 16 -5.93 -19.66 7.50
CA LEU A 16 -6.00 -18.19 7.66
C LEU A 16 -4.66 -17.58 8.09
N GLU A 17 -3.58 -18.37 8.11
CA GLU A 17 -2.23 -17.88 8.33
C GLU A 17 -1.85 -16.86 7.23
N GLY A 18 -1.55 -15.63 7.63
CA GLY A 18 -1.18 -14.56 6.70
C GLY A 18 -2.34 -13.70 6.17
N PHE A 19 -3.59 -13.96 6.55
CA PHE A 19 -4.75 -13.14 6.16
C PHE A 19 -4.56 -11.65 6.50
N GLU A 20 -3.99 -11.34 7.67
CA GLU A 20 -3.69 -9.95 8.07
C GLU A 20 -2.66 -9.27 7.15
N VAL A 21 -1.64 -10.02 6.71
CA VAL A 21 -0.59 -9.50 5.82
C VAL A 21 -1.16 -9.26 4.43
N GLU A 22 -1.96 -10.20 3.92
CA GLU A 22 -2.61 -10.09 2.61
C GLU A 22 -3.65 -8.96 2.59
N GLY A 23 -4.42 -8.79 3.68
CA GLY A 23 -5.35 -7.67 3.86
C GLY A 23 -4.63 -6.32 3.86
N LYS A 24 -3.51 -6.19 4.60
CA LYS A 24 -2.67 -4.99 4.59
C LYS A 24 -2.12 -4.68 3.20
N LYS A 25 -1.63 -5.70 2.47
CA LYS A 25 -1.17 -5.54 1.08
C LYS A 25 -2.27 -5.04 0.16
N LYS A 26 -3.47 -5.63 0.24
CA LYS A 26 -4.62 -5.23 -0.58
C LYS A 26 -5.01 -3.78 -0.35
N SER A 27 -5.05 -3.35 0.91
CA SER A 27 -5.33 -1.96 1.27
C SER A 27 -4.28 -0.98 0.73
N ILE A 28 -2.99 -1.33 0.83
CA ILE A 28 -1.89 -0.50 0.29
C ILE A 28 -1.95 -0.43 -1.23
N ARG A 29 -2.22 -1.54 -1.94
CA ARG A 29 -2.39 -1.54 -3.41
C ARG A 29 -3.50 -0.60 -3.85
N ARG A 30 -4.68 -0.72 -3.22
CA ARG A 30 -5.83 0.15 -3.50
C ARG A 30 -5.51 1.64 -3.27
N LEU A 31 -4.76 1.95 -2.21
CA LEU A 31 -4.34 3.33 -1.94
C LEU A 31 -3.36 3.84 -3.01
N LEU A 32 -2.39 3.01 -3.40
CA LEU A 32 -1.41 3.35 -4.44
C LEU A 32 -2.07 3.61 -5.79
N GLU A 33 -3.06 2.79 -6.17
CA GLU A 33 -3.85 2.99 -7.39
C GLU A 33 -4.53 4.36 -7.39
N LYS A 34 -5.22 4.71 -6.30
CA LYS A 34 -5.86 6.03 -6.16
C LYS A 34 -4.87 7.19 -6.25
N LEU A 35 -3.71 7.06 -5.61
CA LEU A 35 -2.66 8.08 -5.68
C LEU A 35 -2.07 8.22 -7.09
N LYS A 36 -1.89 7.12 -7.82
CA LYS A 36 -1.42 7.13 -9.21
C LYS A 36 -2.45 7.79 -10.13
N SER A 37 -3.73 7.43 -10.02
CA SER A 37 -4.80 8.09 -10.77
C SER A 37 -4.89 9.59 -10.47
N LYS A 38 -4.77 9.98 -9.18
CA LYS A 38 -4.76 11.40 -8.81
C LYS A 38 -3.55 12.14 -9.38
N LYS A 39 -2.37 11.52 -9.37
CA LYS A 39 -1.15 12.08 -9.99
C LYS A 39 -1.36 12.33 -11.49
N GLU A 40 -1.91 11.37 -12.21
CA GLU A 40 -2.18 11.51 -13.66
C GLU A 40 -3.19 12.63 -13.95
N MET A 41 -4.21 12.81 -13.11
CA MET A 41 -5.16 13.92 -13.24
C MET A 41 -4.46 15.27 -13.06
N LEU A 42 -3.65 15.41 -12.02
CA LEU A 42 -2.90 16.64 -11.75
C LEU A 42 -1.86 16.94 -12.84
N GLU A 43 -1.20 15.93 -13.40
CA GLU A 43 -0.28 16.10 -14.54
C GLU A 43 -1.00 16.55 -15.83
N LYS A 44 -2.28 16.21 -16.00
CA LYS A 44 -3.11 16.74 -17.09
C LYS A 44 -3.50 18.19 -16.81
N GLU A 45 -3.84 18.51 -15.56
CA GLU A 45 -4.16 19.87 -15.14
C GLU A 45 -2.96 20.80 -15.26
N SER A 46 -1.75 20.33 -14.92
CA SER A 46 -0.51 21.12 -15.00
C SER A 46 -0.15 21.59 -16.42
N LYS A 47 -0.72 20.95 -17.46
CA LYS A 47 -0.52 21.33 -18.86
C LYS A 47 -1.41 22.49 -19.29
N LYS A 48 -2.43 22.84 -18.52
CA LYS A 48 -3.28 24.00 -18.79
C LYS A 48 -2.51 25.28 -18.44
N LYS A 49 -2.83 26.40 -19.11
CA LYS A 49 -2.35 27.71 -18.68
C LYS A 49 -3.00 28.04 -17.33
N MET A 50 -2.17 28.25 -16.31
CA MET A 50 -2.59 28.58 -14.95
C MET A 50 -1.67 29.67 -14.37
N GLY A 51 -2.14 30.35 -13.34
CA GLY A 51 -1.39 31.43 -12.69
C GLY A 51 -0.09 30.92 -12.04
N LYS A 52 0.87 31.83 -11.79
CA LYS A 52 2.13 31.49 -11.10
C LYS A 52 1.91 30.83 -9.73
N LYS A 53 0.88 31.24 -9.00
CA LYS A 53 0.54 30.70 -7.67
C LYS A 53 -0.02 29.28 -7.79
N GLU A 54 -1.05 29.08 -8.60
CA GLU A 54 -1.67 27.78 -8.88
C GLU A 54 -0.64 26.76 -9.39
N SER A 55 0.26 27.19 -10.29
CA SER A 55 1.34 26.32 -10.79
C SER A 55 2.31 25.86 -9.71
N LYS A 56 2.58 26.69 -8.69
CA LYS A 56 3.42 26.29 -7.54
C LYS A 56 2.70 25.29 -6.65
N GLU A 57 1.46 25.59 -6.27
CA GLU A 57 0.64 24.71 -5.42
C GLU A 57 0.48 23.32 -6.06
N LEU A 58 0.24 23.27 -7.37
CA LEU A 58 0.09 22.02 -8.10
C LEU A 58 1.41 21.23 -8.17
N LYS A 59 2.56 21.90 -8.30
CA LYS A 59 3.88 21.25 -8.20
C LYS A 59 4.16 20.68 -6.81
N GLU A 60 3.77 21.41 -5.76
CA GLU A 60 3.88 20.94 -4.38
C GLU A 60 3.02 19.70 -4.16
N GLU A 61 1.77 19.72 -4.64
CA GLU A 61 0.86 18.57 -4.55
C GLU A 61 1.41 17.35 -5.30
N LEU A 62 1.91 17.52 -6.53
CA LEU A 62 2.55 16.45 -7.30
C LEU A 62 3.77 15.86 -6.57
N THR A 63 4.54 16.71 -5.89
CA THR A 63 5.71 16.28 -5.11
C THR A 63 5.27 15.45 -3.91
N ILE A 64 4.26 15.90 -3.16
CA ILE A 64 3.70 15.18 -2.02
C ILE A 64 3.17 13.81 -2.45
N ILE A 65 2.37 13.76 -3.52
CA ILE A 65 1.79 12.52 -4.03
C ILE A 65 2.90 11.56 -4.46
N SER A 66 3.92 12.05 -5.17
CA SER A 66 5.05 11.21 -5.61
C SER A 66 5.83 10.64 -4.42
N LEU A 67 6.05 11.42 -3.36
CA LEU A 67 6.69 10.93 -2.13
C LEU A 67 5.85 9.86 -1.43
N GLN A 68 4.52 10.03 -1.39
CA GLN A 68 3.62 9.04 -0.76
C GLN A 68 3.55 7.74 -1.57
N ILE A 69 3.54 7.81 -2.90
CA ILE A 69 3.63 6.62 -3.77
C ILE A 69 4.93 5.85 -3.46
N LYS A 70 6.08 6.55 -3.44
CA LYS A 70 7.38 5.93 -3.14
C LYS A 70 7.40 5.27 -1.76
N LYS A 71 6.78 5.89 -0.75
CA LYS A 71 6.64 5.30 0.59
C LYS A 71 5.76 4.06 0.56
N GLY A 72 4.60 4.12 -0.09
CA GLY A 72 3.68 2.97 -0.20
C GLY A 72 4.31 1.78 -0.93
N GLU A 73 5.08 2.02 -1.99
CA GLU A 73 5.81 0.98 -2.72
C GLU A 73 6.88 0.31 -1.83
N LYS A 74 7.62 1.09 -1.03
CA LYS A 74 8.57 0.54 -0.03
C LYS A 74 7.88 -0.31 1.03
N ILE A 75 6.71 0.11 1.53
CA ILE A 75 5.96 -0.67 2.52
C ILE A 75 5.47 -1.97 1.89
N LEU A 76 4.99 -1.93 0.65
CA LEU A 76 4.53 -3.11 -0.07
C LEU A 76 5.66 -4.12 -0.30
N ALA A 77 6.85 -3.65 -0.69
CA ALA A 77 8.04 -4.48 -0.84
C ALA A 77 8.39 -5.21 0.47
N ARG A 78 8.46 -4.47 1.59
CA ARG A 78 8.72 -5.05 2.92
C ARG A 78 7.69 -6.11 3.33
N LEU A 79 6.42 -5.92 2.99
CA LEU A 79 5.36 -6.90 3.26
C LEU A 79 5.47 -8.14 2.36
N ASN A 80 6.05 -8.02 1.17
CA ASN A 80 6.37 -9.15 0.31
C ASN A 80 7.60 -9.91 0.81
N ASP A 81 8.63 -9.21 1.27
CA ASP A 81 9.86 -9.83 1.80
C ASP A 81 9.57 -10.61 3.11
N LYS A 82 8.74 -10.04 4.00
CA LYS A 82 8.29 -10.76 5.20
C LYS A 82 7.52 -12.04 4.88
N LYS A 83 6.72 -12.05 3.81
CA LYS A 83 6.02 -13.26 3.34
C LYS A 83 7.02 -14.34 2.89
N ASN A 84 8.16 -13.96 2.28
CA ASN A 84 9.19 -14.91 1.84
C ASN A 84 10.04 -15.47 2.99
N ALA A 85 10.28 -14.68 4.04
CA ALA A 85 10.98 -15.13 5.24
C ALA A 85 10.18 -16.15 6.08
N ASP A 86 8.85 -15.99 6.16
CA ASP A 86 8.00 -16.96 6.88
C ASP A 86 7.82 -18.29 6.13
N ILE A 87 7.90 -18.28 4.79
CA ILE A 87 7.80 -19.49 3.95
C ILE A 87 9.09 -20.32 4.00
N SER A 88 10.26 -19.68 4.17
CA SER A 88 11.56 -20.36 4.21
C SER A 88 11.85 -21.02 5.56
N ASN A 89 11.26 -20.55 6.66
CA ASN A 89 11.39 -21.17 8.00
C ASN A 89 10.40 -22.33 8.25
N LYS A 90 9.50 -22.64 7.30
CA LYS A 90 8.56 -23.77 7.37
C LYS A 90 8.97 -24.97 6.49
N LYS A 91 10.17 -24.96 5.89
CA LYS A 91 10.71 -26.07 5.10
C LYS A 91 11.78 -26.85 5.87
#